data_AF-A0A5J4KLR8-F1
#
_entry.id   AF-A0A5J4KLR8-F1
#
_cell.length_a   1.000
_cell.length_b   1.000
_cell.length_c   1.000
_cell.angle_alpha   90.00
_cell.angle_beta   90.00
_cell.angle_gamma   90.00
#
_symmetry.space_group_name_H-M   'P 1'
#
loop_
_entity.id
_entity.type
_entity.pdbx_description
1 polymer ?
#
loop_
_entity_poly.entity_id
_entity_poly.type
_entity_poly.pdbx_seq_one_letter_code
_entity_poly.pdbx_strand_id
1 'polypeptide(L)'
;MNFASLVISILCWMIIALAITPVVWLFLLPYLKGWSRAERRAANLLRDMLTPEQLRQLLWRGYLEIPSPTEPKRTYRVPRSKGYVQVLENGHAIMRLCLQPAEYLPDADVVVLHKLMIEANEELYLQKANKYTCHD
;
A
#
# COMPACT_ATOMS: atom_id res chain seq x y z
N MET A 1 5.71 3.08 55.77
CA MET A 1 6.04 3.49 54.39
C MET A 1 6.62 4.90 54.47
N ASN A 2 7.90 5.10 54.18
CA ASN A 2 8.57 6.38 54.41
C ASN A 2 8.12 7.42 53.37
N PHE A 3 7.82 8.64 53.80
CA PHE A 3 7.41 9.73 52.92
C PHE A 3 8.38 9.93 51.74
N ALA A 4 9.68 9.78 51.99
CA ALA A 4 10.72 9.83 50.96
C ALA A 4 10.59 8.75 49.86
N SER A 5 10.21 7.52 50.20
CA SER A 5 10.04 6.45 49.20
C SER A 5 8.82 6.69 48.31
N LEU A 6 7.78 7.33 48.85
CA LEU A 6 6.59 7.72 48.09
C LEU A 6 6.93 8.81 47.07
N VAL A 7 7.68 9.85 47.49
CA VAL A 7 8.10 10.95 46.61
C VAL A 7 8.99 10.45 45.47
N ILE A 8 9.95 9.56 45.76
CA ILE A 8 10.83 8.99 44.72
C ILE A 8 10.04 8.17 43.71
N SER A 9 9.10 7.35 44.16
CA SER A 9 8.23 6.56 43.27
C SER A 9 7.43 7.46 42.33
N ILE A 10 6.82 8.53 42.87
CA ILE A 10 6.03 9.49 42.07
C ILE A 10 6.91 10.18 41.02
N LEU A 11 8.10 10.65 41.39
CA LEU A 11 9.03 11.28 40.45
C LEU A 11 9.48 10.32 39.34
N CYS A 12 9.72 9.05 39.68
CA CYS A 12 10.09 8.03 38.70
C CYS A 12 8.97 7.77 37.68
N TRP A 13 7.72 7.65 38.16
CA TRP A 13 6.55 7.50 37.29
C TRP A 13 6.31 8.72 36.40
N MET A 14 6.54 9.93 36.91
CA MET A 14 6.41 11.16 36.12
C MET A 14 7.42 11.20 34.97
N ILE A 15 8.68 10.81 35.21
CA ILE A 15 9.73 10.76 34.18
C ILE A 15 9.39 9.70 33.13
N ILE A 16 8.96 8.52 33.55
CA ILE A 16 8.54 7.44 32.65
C ILE A 16 7.35 7.88 31.78
N ALA A 17 6.33 8.49 32.37
CA ALA A 17 5.19 9.01 31.63
C ALA A 17 5.61 10.08 30.61
N LEU A 18 6.46 11.03 31.01
CA LEU A 18 6.94 12.10 30.11
C LEU A 18 7.71 11.55 28.90
N ALA A 19 8.45 10.44 29.07
CA ALA A 19 9.20 9.79 28.00
C ALA A 19 8.32 8.93 27.07
N ILE A 20 7.33 8.22 27.62
CA ILE A 20 6.49 7.27 26.85
C ILE A 20 5.36 7.99 26.10
N THR A 21 4.81 9.07 26.65
CA THR A 21 3.68 9.82 26.05
C THR A 21 3.95 10.30 24.61
N PRO A 22 5.10 10.93 24.27
CA PRO A 22 5.36 11.36 22.89
C PRO A 22 5.57 10.19 21.93
N VAL A 23 6.14 9.07 22.40
CA VAL A 23 6.31 7.85 21.61
C VAL A 23 4.94 7.26 21.28
N VAL A 24 4.09 7.08 22.29
CA VAL A 24 2.71 6.60 22.11
C VAL A 24 1.91 7.54 21.20
N TRP A 25 2.08 8.85 21.35
CA TRP A 25 1.43 9.84 20.50
C TRP A 25 1.88 9.74 19.03
N LEU A 26 3.18 9.62 18.76
CA LEU A 26 3.71 9.44 17.41
C LEU A 26 3.22 8.14 16.76
N PHE A 27 3.08 7.07 17.52
CA PHE A 27 2.56 5.80 17.02
C PHE A 27 1.03 5.79 16.89
N LEU A 28 0.27 6.49 17.72
CA LEU A 28 -1.20 6.51 17.67
C LEU A 28 -1.77 7.56 16.69
N LEU A 29 -1.10 8.71 16.52
CA LEU A 29 -1.49 9.75 15.56
C LEU A 29 -1.84 9.23 14.15
N PRO A 30 -1.03 8.37 13.50
CA PRO A 30 -1.35 7.86 12.18
C PRO A 30 -2.59 6.95 12.18
N TYR A 31 -2.89 6.27 13.30
CA TYR A 31 -4.10 5.45 13.44
C TYR A 31 -5.36 6.28 13.72
N LEU A 32 -5.22 7.42 14.40
CA LEU A 32 -6.33 8.34 14.71
C LEU A 32 -6.64 9.30 13.57
N LYS A 33 -5.69 9.53 12.66
CA LYS A 33 -5.90 10.38 11.49
C LYS A 33 -6.85 9.67 10.52
N GLY A 34 -8.14 9.94 10.69
CA GLY A 34 -9.19 9.45 9.79
C GLY A 34 -8.91 9.80 8.33
N TRP A 35 -9.50 9.03 7.42
CA TRP A 35 -9.26 9.20 5.98
C TRP A 35 -9.59 10.62 5.50
N SER A 36 -8.63 11.22 4.82
CA SER A 36 -8.82 12.50 4.12
C SER A 36 -9.95 12.38 3.08
N ARG A 37 -10.49 13.50 2.64
CA ARG A 37 -11.50 13.51 1.57
C ARG A 37 -10.96 12.84 0.28
N ALA A 38 -9.66 12.99 -0.01
CA ALA A 38 -9.02 12.36 -1.16
C ALA A 38 -8.98 10.83 -1.01
N GLU A 39 -8.58 10.32 0.17
CA GLU A 39 -8.54 8.87 0.45
C GLU A 39 -9.93 8.23 0.30
N ARG A 40 -10.98 8.89 0.80
CA ARG A 40 -12.37 8.41 0.66
C ARG A 40 -12.81 8.37 -0.81
N ARG A 41 -12.48 9.40 -1.59
CA ARG A 41 -12.80 9.46 -3.01
C ARG A 41 -12.08 8.36 -3.78
N ALA A 42 -10.80 8.17 -3.53
CA ALA A 42 -9.98 7.13 -4.16
C ALA A 42 -10.50 5.73 -3.83
N ALA A 43 -10.88 5.48 -2.58
CA ALA A 43 -11.47 4.20 -2.19
C ALA A 43 -12.83 3.92 -2.85
N ASN A 44 -13.64 4.95 -3.10
CA ASN A 44 -14.89 4.79 -3.85
C ASN A 44 -14.59 4.47 -5.32
N LEU A 45 -13.68 5.20 -5.96
CA LEU A 45 -13.26 4.92 -7.33
C LEU A 45 -12.74 3.48 -7.48
N LEU A 46 -11.92 3.02 -6.53
CA LEU A 46 -11.43 1.64 -6.51
C LEU A 46 -12.58 0.63 -6.45
N ARG A 47 -13.61 0.87 -5.62
CA ARG A 47 -14.78 -0.01 -5.54
C ARG A 47 -15.61 -0.01 -6.81
N ASP A 48 -15.70 1.13 -7.50
CA ASP A 48 -16.43 1.24 -8.76
C ASP A 48 -15.68 0.55 -9.91
N MET A 49 -14.35 0.47 -9.83
CA MET A 49 -13.48 -0.11 -10.87
C MET A 49 -13.23 -1.61 -10.72
N LEU A 50 -13.40 -2.17 -9.52
CA LEU A 50 -13.12 -3.59 -9.25
C LEU A 50 -14.39 -4.40 -9.12
N THR A 51 -14.35 -5.64 -9.63
CA THR A 51 -15.40 -6.62 -9.29
C THR A 51 -15.32 -6.96 -7.79
N PRO A 52 -16.41 -7.48 -7.19
CA PRO A 52 -16.40 -7.91 -5.79
C PRO A 52 -15.29 -8.94 -5.48
N GLU A 53 -14.99 -9.82 -6.43
CA GLU A 53 -13.94 -10.85 -6.31
C GLU A 53 -12.56 -10.22 -6.33
N GLN A 54 -12.32 -9.26 -7.24
CA GLN A 54 -11.07 -8.50 -7.32
C GLN A 54 -10.84 -7.68 -6.04
N LEU A 55 -11.88 -7.02 -5.55
CA LEU A 55 -11.81 -6.27 -4.30
C LEU A 55 -11.50 -7.20 -3.12
N ARG A 56 -12.15 -8.36 -3.03
CA ARG A 56 -11.86 -9.37 -2.00
C ARG A 56 -10.42 -9.88 -2.11
N GLN A 57 -9.95 -10.16 -3.32
CA GLN A 57 -8.57 -10.58 -3.57
C GLN A 57 -7.58 -9.53 -3.07
N LEU A 58 -7.77 -8.27 -3.43
CA LEU A 58 -6.92 -7.17 -3.02
C LEU A 58 -6.89 -7.00 -1.50
N LEU A 59 -8.04 -7.12 -0.83
CA LEU A 59 -8.14 -7.00 0.62
C LEU A 59 -7.50 -8.17 1.37
N TRP A 60 -7.63 -9.40 0.86
CA TRP A 60 -7.13 -10.60 1.55
C TRP A 60 -5.69 -10.95 1.20
N ARG A 61 -5.30 -10.79 -0.06
CA ARG A 61 -3.94 -11.14 -0.54
C ARG A 61 -2.99 -9.96 -0.50
N GLY A 62 -3.50 -8.73 -0.42
CA GLY A 62 -2.69 -7.52 -0.47
C GLY A 62 -2.22 -7.12 -1.87
N TYR A 63 -2.72 -7.80 -2.91
CA TYR A 63 -2.44 -7.49 -4.30
C TYR A 63 -3.64 -7.84 -5.20
N LEU A 64 -3.72 -7.18 -6.34
CA LEU A 64 -4.69 -7.42 -7.41
C LEU A 64 -4.00 -8.14 -8.56
N GLU A 65 -4.59 -9.24 -9.03
CA GLU A 65 -4.14 -9.92 -10.25
C GLU A 65 -4.88 -9.36 -11.46
N ILE A 66 -4.13 -8.95 -12.48
CA ILE A 66 -4.65 -8.35 -13.72
C ILE A 66 -4.09 -9.17 -14.88
N PRO A 67 -4.95 -9.88 -15.65
CA PRO A 67 -4.48 -10.59 -16.83
C PRO A 67 -4.00 -9.59 -17.88
N SER A 68 -2.95 -9.96 -18.60
CA SER A 68 -2.49 -9.20 -19.76
C SER A 68 -3.54 -9.27 -20.88
N PRO A 69 -3.92 -8.13 -21.49
CA PRO A 69 -4.78 -8.14 -22.68
C PRO A 69 -4.05 -8.62 -23.94
N THR A 70 -2.71 -8.59 -24.00
CA THR A 70 -1.95 -8.97 -25.20
C THR A 70 -1.25 -10.33 -25.12
N GLU A 71 -0.93 -10.82 -23.92
CA GLU A 71 -0.21 -12.08 -23.69
C GLU A 71 -1.01 -13.01 -22.76
N PRO A 72 -1.68 -14.06 -23.28
CA PRO A 72 -2.58 -14.90 -22.50
C PRO A 72 -1.96 -15.58 -21.27
N LYS A 73 -0.64 -15.79 -21.28
CA LYS A 73 0.07 -16.47 -20.19
C LYS A 73 0.67 -15.51 -19.16
N ARG A 74 0.44 -14.21 -19.32
CA ARG A 74 0.97 -13.15 -18.46
C ARG A 74 -0.08 -12.58 -17.52
N THR A 75 0.31 -12.42 -16.26
CA THR A 75 -0.51 -11.78 -15.23
C THR A 75 0.33 -10.78 -14.46
N TYR A 76 -0.25 -9.62 -14.17
CA TYR A 76 0.36 -8.59 -13.32
C TYR A 76 -0.17 -8.72 -11.89
N ARG A 77 0.71 -8.68 -10.90
CA ARG A 77 0.35 -8.51 -9.48
C ARG A 77 0.64 -7.09 -9.05
N VAL A 78 -0.42 -6.31 -8.92
CA VAL A 78 -0.38 -4.92 -8.45
C VAL A 78 -0.54 -4.89 -6.93
N PRO A 79 0.44 -4.41 -6.16
CA PRO A 79 0.32 -4.34 -4.70
C PRO A 79 -0.74 -3.31 -4.28
N ARG A 80 -1.37 -3.54 -3.12
CA ARG A 80 -2.37 -2.63 -2.55
C ARG A 80 -1.81 -1.25 -2.19
N SER A 81 -0.53 -1.20 -1.82
CA SER A 81 0.20 0.00 -1.49
C SER A 81 1.36 0.20 -2.48
N LYS A 82 2.02 1.36 -2.41
CA LYS A 82 3.17 1.68 -3.27
C LYS A 82 4.20 0.56 -3.27
N GLY A 83 4.63 0.16 -4.46
CA GLY A 83 5.62 -0.90 -4.63
C GLY A 83 5.80 -1.29 -6.09
N TYR A 84 6.57 -2.36 -6.29
CA TYR A 84 6.76 -2.95 -7.61
C TYR A 84 5.56 -3.79 -8.02
N VAL A 85 5.13 -3.64 -9.26
CA VAL A 85 4.20 -4.57 -9.90
C VAL A 85 4.98 -5.78 -10.38
N GLN A 86 4.60 -6.99 -9.96
CA GLN A 86 5.25 -8.21 -10.44
C GLN A 86 4.60 -8.68 -11.73
N VAL A 87 5.40 -9.09 -12.69
CA VAL A 87 4.93 -9.73 -13.91
C VAL A 87 5.18 -11.22 -13.77
N LEU A 88 4.10 -11.99 -13.91
CA LEU A 88 4.14 -13.43 -13.87
C LEU A 88 3.88 -13.97 -15.26
N GLU A 89 4.69 -14.93 -15.69
CA GLU A 89 4.44 -15.73 -16.89
C GLU A 89 4.42 -17.21 -16.50
N ASN A 90 3.38 -17.93 -16.92
CA ASN A 90 3.16 -19.33 -16.51
C ASN A 90 3.26 -19.54 -14.98
N GLY A 91 2.79 -18.56 -14.19
CA GLY A 91 2.81 -18.60 -12.72
C GLY A 91 4.15 -18.23 -12.06
N HIS A 92 5.21 -17.97 -12.83
CA HIS A 92 6.54 -17.62 -12.31
C HIS A 92 6.80 -16.13 -12.47
N ALA A 93 7.33 -15.48 -11.42
CA ALA A 93 7.65 -14.06 -11.45
C ALA A 93 8.92 -13.82 -12.27
N ILE A 94 8.78 -13.25 -13.47
CA ILE A 94 9.91 -13.06 -14.40
C ILE A 94 10.54 -11.66 -14.30
N MET A 95 9.76 -10.66 -13.88
CA MET A 95 10.25 -9.29 -13.70
C MET A 95 9.38 -8.48 -12.73
N ARG A 96 9.94 -7.36 -12.31
CA ARG A 96 9.28 -6.31 -11.51
C ARG A 96 9.26 -5.02 -12.31
N LEU A 97 8.12 -4.35 -12.28
CA LEU A 97 7.87 -3.08 -12.94
C LEU A 97 7.73 -1.98 -11.89
N CYS A 98 8.43 -0.87 -12.11
CA CYS A 98 8.25 0.36 -11.34
C CYS A 98 7.67 1.43 -12.26
N LEU A 99 6.43 1.80 -11.98
CA LEU A 99 5.75 2.94 -12.57
C LEU A 99 5.11 3.72 -11.42
N GLN A 100 5.40 5.01 -11.35
CA GLN A 100 4.92 5.88 -10.27
C GLN A 100 4.25 7.12 -10.88
N PRO A 101 3.21 7.65 -10.22
CA PRO A 101 2.65 8.94 -10.59
C PRO A 101 3.69 10.05 -10.35
N ALA A 102 3.64 11.10 -11.16
CA ALA A 102 4.51 12.27 -11.00
C ALA A 102 4.18 13.06 -9.72
N GLU A 103 2.91 13.04 -9.32
CA GLU A 103 2.39 13.68 -8.11
C GLU A 103 1.90 12.62 -7.12
N TYR A 104 1.71 13.04 -5.86
CA TYR A 104 1.13 12.15 -4.86
C TYR A 104 -0.29 11.72 -5.26
N LEU A 105 -0.53 10.41 -5.25
CA LEU A 105 -1.86 9.82 -5.29
C LEU A 105 -2.10 8.98 -4.02
N PRO A 106 -3.36 8.94 -3.53
CA PRO A 106 -3.80 7.93 -2.56
C PRO A 106 -3.50 6.52 -3.06
N ASP A 107 -3.22 5.59 -2.14
CA ASP A 107 -2.86 4.20 -2.50
C ASP A 107 -3.93 3.52 -3.36
N ALA A 108 -5.21 3.77 -3.08
CA ALA A 108 -6.31 3.23 -3.88
C ALA A 108 -6.29 3.73 -5.35
N ASP A 109 -5.95 5.00 -5.58
CA ASP A 109 -5.83 5.55 -6.93
C ASP A 109 -4.61 4.99 -7.66
N VAL A 110 -3.52 4.68 -6.94
CA VAL A 110 -2.34 4.01 -7.53
C VAL A 110 -2.73 2.63 -8.08
N VAL A 111 -3.53 1.85 -7.34
CA VAL A 111 -4.02 0.55 -7.83
C VAL A 111 -4.89 0.71 -9.08
N VAL A 112 -5.82 1.67 -9.07
CA VAL A 112 -6.68 1.97 -10.24
C VAL A 112 -5.85 2.40 -11.44
N LEU A 113 -4.84 3.25 -11.23
CA LEU A 113 -3.92 3.70 -12.29
C LEU A 113 -3.24 2.52 -12.98
N HIS A 114 -2.67 1.59 -12.21
CA HIS A 114 -2.04 0.41 -12.79
C HIS A 114 -3.04 -0.45 -13.57
N LYS A 115 -4.23 -0.70 -13.01
CA LYS A 115 -5.27 -1.48 -13.67
C LYS A 115 -5.69 -0.87 -15.00
N LEU A 116 -6.06 0.40 -15.00
CA LEU A 116 -6.53 1.08 -16.21
C LEU A 116 -5.44 1.16 -17.27
N MET A 117 -4.19 1.43 -16.89
CA MET A 117 -3.09 1.44 -17.86
C MET A 117 -2.84 0.06 -18.47
N ILE A 118 -2.82 -1.00 -17.66
CA ILE A 118 -2.60 -2.37 -18.16
C ILE A 118 -3.74 -2.79 -19.09
N GLU A 119 -5.00 -2.58 -18.68
CA GLU A 119 -6.18 -3.05 -19.43
C GLU A 119 -6.43 -2.23 -20.70
N ALA A 120 -6.20 -0.90 -20.66
CA ALA A 120 -6.49 -0.03 -21.80
C ALA A 120 -5.33 0.07 -22.80
N ASN A 121 -4.07 0.06 -22.33
CA ASN A 121 -2.90 0.17 -23.18
C ASN A 121 -1.64 -0.42 -22.51
N GLU A 122 -1.55 -1.73 -22.53
CA GLU A 122 -0.43 -2.48 -21.95
C GLU A 122 0.92 -2.08 -22.54
N GLU A 123 0.99 -1.81 -23.84
CA GLU A 123 2.24 -1.42 -24.51
C GLU A 123 2.80 -0.12 -23.91
N LEU A 124 1.95 0.91 -23.76
CA LEU A 124 2.34 2.17 -23.13
C LEU A 124 2.73 1.99 -21.67
N TYR A 125 2.03 1.12 -20.94
CA TYR A 125 2.37 0.79 -19.55
C TYR A 125 3.78 0.20 -19.45
N LEU A 126 4.08 -0.80 -20.30
CA LEU A 126 5.40 -1.43 -20.36
C LEU A 126 6.49 -0.47 -20.86
N GLN A 127 6.16 0.45 -21.76
CA GLN A 127 7.09 1.47 -22.25
C GLN A 127 7.49 2.43 -21.13
N LYS A 128 6.52 2.89 -20.33
CA LYS A 128 6.76 3.86 -19.24
C LYS A 128 7.38 3.23 -17.99
N ALA A 129 7.13 1.95 -17.74
CA ALA A 129 7.64 1.29 -16.55
C ALA A 129 9.14 0.99 -16.64
N ASN A 130 9.86 1.27 -15.55
CA ASN A 130 11.21 0.76 -15.34
C ASN A 130 11.14 -0.74 -15.07
N LYS A 131 12.00 -1.52 -15.73
CA LYS A 131 11.98 -2.99 -15.71
C LYS A 131 13.17 -3.54 -14.93
N TYR A 132 12.90 -4.46 -14.01
CA TYR A 132 13.91 -5.17 -13.23
C TYR A 132 13.67 -6.67 -13.37
N THR A 133 14.63 -7.40 -13.93
CA THR A 133 14.54 -8.86 -14.06
C THR A 133 14.59 -9.52 -12.69
N CYS A 134 13.74 -10.53 -12.49
CA CYS A 134 13.91 -11.43 -11.36
C CYS A 134 15.04 -12.41 -11.72
N HIS A 135 16.05 -12.52 -10.87
CA HIS A 135 17.03 -13.60 -10.95
C HIS A 135 16.66 -14.65 -9.90
N ASP A 136 16.77 -15.92 -10.27
CA ASP A 136 16.56 -17.06 -9.37
C ASP A 136 17.60 -17.08 -8.23
#